data_AF-A0A952PKH5-F1
#
_entry.id   AF-A0A952PKH5-F1
#
_cell.length_a   1.000
_cell.length_b   1.000
_cell.length_c   1.000
_cell.angle_alpha   90.00
_cell.angle_beta   90.00
_cell.angle_gamma   90.00
#
_symmetry.space_group_name_H-M   'P 1'
#
loop_
_entity.id
_entity.type
_entity.pdbx_description
1 polymer ?
#
loop_
_entity_poly.entity_id
_entity_poly.type
_entity_poly.pdbx_seq_one_letter_code
_entity_poly.pdbx_strand_id
1 'polypeptide(L)'
;MPFCHHEKLDGSGYYRGLKGEEIPFLAKIIAVADVFDALTSVRHYRNRMPIDKVHEILESGRNNHFESRCVDAFLRLPCQQVLSVMESERDRNSSEDLERFGNITWARLTELVSGAEPKGEEEGIVDVFERMYNFGLPEGYKALD
;
A
#
# COMPACT_ATOMS: atom_id res chain seq x y z
N MET A 1 -1.85 -22.78 6.02
CA MET A 1 -1.55 -21.48 5.41
C MET A 1 -2.18 -20.24 6.07
N PRO A 2 -3.14 -20.31 7.02
CA PRO A 2 -3.59 -19.11 7.76
C PRO A 2 -2.76 -18.75 9.02
N PHE A 3 -1.72 -19.52 9.37
CA PHE A 3 -1.13 -19.48 10.71
C PHE A 3 0.16 -18.66 10.86
N CYS A 4 0.69 -18.06 9.78
CA CYS A 4 2.02 -17.42 9.83
C CYS A 4 2.07 -15.98 9.29
N HIS A 5 0.96 -15.40 8.79
CA HIS A 5 0.97 -14.02 8.27
C HIS A 5 0.92 -12.96 9.38
N HIS A 6 0.63 -13.38 10.63
CA HIS A 6 0.73 -12.55 11.82
C HIS A 6 2.12 -12.64 12.51
N GLU A 7 3.05 -13.40 11.94
CA GLU A 7 4.44 -13.45 12.41
C GLU A 7 5.19 -12.21 11.94
N LYS A 8 6.04 -11.66 12.82
CA LYS A 8 6.89 -10.50 12.53
C LYS A 8 8.34 -10.93 12.58
N LEU A 9 9.20 -10.31 11.77
CA LEU A 9 10.62 -10.70 11.67
C LEU A 9 11.42 -10.56 12.96
N ASP A 10 11.09 -9.57 13.79
CA ASP A 10 11.61 -9.36 15.15
C ASP A 10 11.15 -10.44 16.16
N GLY A 11 10.17 -11.26 15.77
CA GLY A 11 9.51 -12.28 16.57
C GLY A 11 8.55 -11.76 17.62
N SER A 12 8.06 -10.52 17.47
CA SER A 12 6.93 -10.00 18.26
C SER A 12 5.56 -10.36 17.66
N GLY A 13 5.56 -11.14 16.57
CA GLY A 13 4.35 -11.68 15.95
C GLY A 13 3.75 -12.84 16.75
N TYR A 14 2.54 -13.24 16.40
CA TYR A 14 1.77 -14.23 17.17
C TYR A 14 1.33 -15.42 16.29
N TYR A 15 1.65 -16.62 16.80
CA TYR A 15 0.99 -17.93 16.74
C TYR A 15 2.05 -19.04 16.91
N ARG A 16 3.26 -18.83 16.39
CA ARG A 16 4.46 -19.70 16.48
C ARG A 16 5.73 -18.96 16.92
N GLY A 17 5.77 -17.63 16.88
CA GLY A 17 6.92 -16.84 17.36
C GLY A 17 8.17 -16.99 16.49
N LEU A 18 7.96 -17.15 15.18
CA LEU A 18 9.01 -17.43 14.20
C LEU A 18 9.80 -16.17 13.91
N LYS A 19 11.13 -16.29 13.79
CA LYS A 19 12.03 -15.15 13.55
C LYS A 19 12.79 -15.31 12.25
N GLY A 20 13.08 -14.18 11.60
CA GLY A 20 14.04 -14.15 10.50
C GLY A 20 13.73 -15.14 9.36
N GLU A 21 14.61 -16.13 9.17
CA GLU A 21 14.51 -17.14 8.11
C GLU A 21 13.51 -18.27 8.40
N GLU A 22 13.02 -18.40 9.63
CA GLU A 22 12.06 -19.43 10.01
C GLU A 22 10.64 -19.13 9.47
N ILE A 23 10.38 -17.88 9.09
CA ILE A 23 9.14 -17.46 8.45
C ILE A 23 9.20 -17.87 6.97
N PRO A 24 8.28 -18.72 6.48
CA PRO A 24 8.23 -19.09 5.07
C PRO A 24 8.21 -17.85 4.18
N PHE A 25 8.97 -17.84 3.09
CA PHE A 25 9.08 -16.68 2.20
C PHE A 25 7.71 -16.16 1.72
N LEU A 26 6.77 -17.07 1.47
CA LEU A 26 5.40 -16.71 1.10
C LEU A 26 4.66 -15.97 2.22
N ALA A 27 4.88 -16.32 3.50
CA ALA A 27 4.29 -15.61 4.63
C ALA A 27 4.85 -14.19 4.78
N LYS A 28 6.13 -13.96 4.43
CA LYS A 28 6.75 -12.63 4.39
C LYS A 28 6.13 -11.72 3.32
N ILE A 29 5.82 -12.28 2.15
CA ILE A 29 5.10 -11.56 1.08
C ILE A 29 3.69 -11.20 1.55
N ILE A 30 2.96 -12.18 2.10
CA ILE A 30 1.59 -11.98 2.57
C ILE A 30 1.54 -10.92 3.68
N ALA A 31 2.50 -10.90 4.60
CA ALA A 31 2.53 -9.90 5.68
C ALA A 31 2.59 -8.45 5.18
N VAL A 32 3.36 -8.17 4.11
CA VAL A 32 3.41 -6.84 3.50
C VAL A 32 2.08 -6.49 2.84
N ALA A 33 1.51 -7.42 2.06
CA ALA A 33 0.23 -7.21 1.39
C ALA A 33 -0.94 -7.01 2.38
N ASP A 34 -0.97 -7.79 3.46
CA ASP A 34 -2.01 -7.74 4.50
C ASP A 34 -1.97 -6.41 5.27
N VAL A 35 -0.79 -5.94 5.66
CA VAL A 35 -0.65 -4.64 6.33
C VAL A 35 -1.03 -3.51 5.38
N PHE A 36 -0.58 -3.56 4.13
CA PHE A 36 -0.95 -2.56 3.14
C PHE A 36 -2.48 -2.48 2.93
N ASP A 37 -3.15 -3.61 2.73
CA ASP A 37 -4.60 -3.65 2.57
C ASP A 37 -5.32 -3.18 3.85
N ALA A 38 -4.86 -3.62 5.02
CA ALA A 38 -5.44 -3.23 6.30
C ALA A 38 -5.36 -1.71 6.57
N LEU A 39 -4.31 -1.03 6.10
CA LEU A 39 -4.14 0.41 6.25
C LEU A 39 -4.88 1.23 5.19
N THR A 40 -5.10 0.66 4.01
CA THR A 40 -5.72 1.36 2.86
C THR A 40 -7.19 1.05 2.66
N SER A 41 -7.72 0.04 3.35
CA SER A 41 -9.14 -0.33 3.31
C SER A 41 -10.02 0.50 4.26
N VAL A 42 -11.24 0.82 3.82
CA VAL A 42 -12.26 1.47 4.66
C VAL A 42 -12.88 0.41 5.58
N ARG A 43 -12.81 0.61 6.88
CA ARG A 43 -13.50 -0.23 7.88
C ARG A 43 -14.52 0.63 8.62
N HIS A 44 -15.57 0.01 9.17
CA HIS A 44 -16.64 0.70 9.91
C HIS A 44 -16.16 1.66 11.01
N TYR A 45 -14.93 1.49 11.49
CA TYR A 45 -14.35 2.23 12.61
C TYR A 45 -13.07 3.00 12.23
N ARG A 46 -12.60 2.87 10.98
CA ARG A 46 -11.35 3.44 10.51
C ARG A 46 -11.44 3.75 9.03
N ASN A 47 -11.38 5.03 8.70
CA ASN A 47 -11.22 5.48 7.33
C ASN A 47 -9.76 5.28 6.89
N ARG A 48 -9.51 5.41 5.59
CA ARG A 48 -8.21 5.11 4.98
C ARG A 48 -7.11 5.99 5.53
N MET A 49 -5.92 5.41 5.66
CA MET A 49 -4.72 6.17 5.98
C MET A 49 -4.15 6.80 4.69
N PRO A 50 -3.67 8.06 4.74
CA PRO A 50 -2.94 8.66 3.62
C PRO A 50 -1.80 7.76 3.11
N ILE A 51 -1.62 7.65 1.79
CA ILE A 51 -0.66 6.70 1.20
C ILE A 51 0.79 7.02 1.54
N ASP A 52 1.14 8.29 1.70
CA ASP A 52 2.43 8.74 2.23
C ASP A 52 2.70 8.15 3.62
N LYS A 53 1.69 8.15 4.50
CA LYS A 53 1.78 7.53 5.84
C LYS A 53 1.89 6.01 5.77
N VAL A 54 1.15 5.37 4.86
CA VAL A 54 1.26 3.91 4.65
C VAL A 54 2.67 3.55 4.16
N HIS A 55 3.23 4.33 3.24
CA HIS A 55 4.60 4.17 2.77
C HIS A 55 5.61 4.33 3.91
N GLU A 56 5.47 5.38 4.73
CA GLU A 56 6.31 5.62 5.91
C GLU A 56 6.28 4.43 6.89
N ILE A 57 5.11 3.81 7.11
CA ILE A 57 4.98 2.62 7.97
C ILE A 57 5.70 1.41 7.37
N LEU A 58 5.57 1.17 6.06
CA LEU A 58 6.24 0.06 5.39
C LEU A 58 7.77 0.25 5.38
N GLU A 59 8.25 1.47 5.12
CA GLU A 59 9.67 1.80 5.18
C GLU A 59 10.24 1.72 6.60
N SER A 60 9.57 2.28 7.60
CA SER A 60 10.02 2.21 9.00
C SER A 60 9.98 0.79 9.57
N GLY A 61 9.06 -0.05 9.08
CA GLY A 61 8.98 -1.47 9.39
C GLY A 61 10.00 -2.35 8.65
N ARG A 62 10.73 -1.80 7.67
CA ARG A 62 11.73 -2.54 6.87
C ARG A 62 12.83 -3.11 7.76
N ASN A 63 13.20 -4.37 7.53
CA ASN A 63 14.20 -5.12 8.31
C ASN A 63 13.85 -5.33 9.79
N ASN A 64 12.65 -4.95 10.24
CA ASN A 64 12.18 -5.14 11.61
C ASN A 64 10.88 -5.94 11.65
N HIS A 65 9.80 -5.36 11.11
CA HIS A 65 8.52 -6.05 10.96
C HIS A 65 8.41 -6.75 9.61
N PHE A 66 9.03 -6.20 8.57
CA PHE A 66 8.93 -6.68 7.18
C PHE A 66 10.28 -7.01 6.56
N GLU A 67 10.28 -8.01 5.68
CA GLU A 67 11.47 -8.43 4.95
C GLU A 67 11.79 -7.35 3.93
N SER A 68 13.01 -6.81 3.96
CA SER A 68 13.37 -5.70 3.07
C SER A 68 13.18 -6.01 1.61
N ARG A 69 13.48 -7.25 1.19
CA ARG A 69 13.26 -7.70 -0.19
C ARG A 69 11.80 -7.67 -0.60
N CYS A 70 10.88 -7.95 0.32
CA CYS A 70 9.44 -7.92 0.06
C CYS A 70 8.94 -6.47 -0.02
N VAL A 71 9.39 -5.61 0.90
CA VAL A 71 9.06 -4.16 0.86
C VAL A 71 9.60 -3.53 -0.43
N ASP A 72 10.86 -3.79 -0.78
CA ASP A 72 11.49 -3.28 -2.00
C ASP A 72 10.76 -3.76 -3.26
N ALA A 73 10.34 -5.02 -3.28
CA ALA A 73 9.59 -5.56 -4.41
C ALA A 73 8.22 -4.88 -4.53
N PHE A 74 7.51 -4.68 -3.41
CA PHE A 74 6.22 -4.00 -3.38
C PHE A 74 6.32 -2.56 -3.88
N LEU A 75 7.30 -1.79 -3.39
CA LEU A 75 7.50 -0.39 -3.76
C LEU A 75 7.82 -0.20 -5.26
N ARG A 76 8.41 -1.22 -5.91
CA ARG A 76 8.70 -1.21 -7.35
C ARG A 76 7.54 -1.69 -8.22
N LEU A 77 6.44 -2.16 -7.63
CA LEU A 77 5.30 -2.61 -8.43
C LEU A 77 4.75 -1.43 -9.26
N PRO A 78 4.30 -1.69 -10.50
CA PRO A 78 3.56 -0.70 -11.27
C PRO A 78 2.33 -0.25 -10.49
N CYS A 79 2.13 1.06 -10.40
CA CYS A 79 1.03 1.64 -9.65
C CYS A 79 -0.32 1.17 -10.21
N GLN A 80 -0.44 1.08 -11.53
CA GLN A 80 -1.60 0.50 -12.21
C GLN A 80 -1.98 -0.90 -11.68
N GLN A 81 -0.99 -1.77 -11.42
CA GLN A 81 -1.27 -3.13 -10.92
C GLN A 81 -1.83 -3.08 -9.50
N VAL A 82 -1.22 -2.30 -8.62
CA VAL A 82 -1.69 -2.15 -7.24
C VAL A 82 -3.10 -1.55 -7.21
N LEU A 83 -3.33 -0.48 -7.96
CA LEU A 83 -4.64 0.15 -8.09
C LEU A 83 -5.68 -0.81 -8.68
N SER A 84 -5.33 -1.60 -9.69
CA SER A 84 -6.27 -2.56 -10.29
C SER A 84 -6.76 -3.60 -9.28
N VAL A 85 -5.91 -4.03 -8.33
CA VAL A 85 -6.30 -4.96 -7.25
C VAL A 85 -7.13 -4.24 -6.19
N MET A 86 -6.79 -3.01 -5.84
CA MET A 86 -7.57 -2.22 -4.88
C MET A 86 -8.97 -1.87 -5.41
N GLU A 87 -9.10 -1.72 -6.73
CA GLU A 87 -10.34 -1.40 -7.43
C GLU A 87 -11.09 -2.65 -7.92
N SER A 88 -10.50 -3.85 -7.97
CA SER A 88 -11.25 -5.06 -8.34
C SER A 88 -12.37 -5.39 -7.34
N GLU A 89 -12.21 -4.95 -6.09
CA GLU A 89 -13.24 -5.03 -5.04
C GLU A 89 -14.28 -3.89 -5.13
N ARG A 90 -14.08 -2.93 -6.04
CA ARG A 90 -14.85 -1.69 -6.18
C ARG A 90 -15.25 -1.52 -7.63
N ASP A 91 -16.45 -1.98 -7.94
CA ASP A 91 -17.06 -2.12 -9.27
C ASP A 91 -17.23 -0.81 -10.11
N ARG A 92 -16.35 0.21 -10.00
CA ARG A 92 -16.68 1.63 -10.36
C ARG A 92 -15.57 2.57 -10.84
N ASN A 93 -14.44 2.10 -11.40
CA ASN A 93 -13.50 3.02 -12.07
C ASN A 93 -13.31 2.69 -13.56
N SER A 94 -13.21 3.74 -14.39
CA SER A 94 -13.00 3.61 -15.84
C SER A 94 -11.58 3.12 -16.10
N SER A 95 -11.42 2.16 -17.01
CA SER A 95 -10.12 1.62 -17.44
C SER A 95 -9.13 2.71 -17.86
N GLU A 96 -9.62 3.85 -18.32
CA GLU A 96 -8.85 5.02 -18.77
C GLU A 96 -8.09 5.74 -17.64
N ASP A 97 -8.62 5.75 -16.41
CA ASP A 97 -7.91 6.34 -15.26
C ASP A 97 -6.72 5.47 -14.84
N LEU A 98 -6.90 4.14 -14.87
CA LEU A 98 -5.85 3.18 -14.51
C LEU A 98 -4.68 3.19 -15.50
N GLU A 99 -4.94 3.44 -16.78
CA GLU A 99 -3.89 3.54 -17.81
C GLU A 99 -2.90 4.67 -17.55
N ARG A 100 -3.34 5.77 -16.90
CA ARG A 100 -2.45 6.89 -16.51
C ARG A 100 -1.36 6.47 -15.53
N PHE A 101 -1.57 5.38 -14.80
CA PHE A 101 -0.64 4.85 -13.81
C PHE A 101 0.31 3.78 -14.37
N GLY A 102 0.25 3.50 -15.68
CA GLY A 102 1.01 2.41 -16.30
C GLY A 102 2.52 2.62 -16.30
N ASN A 103 2.98 3.86 -16.33
CA ASN A 103 4.40 4.23 -16.41
C ASN A 103 5.04 4.60 -15.06
N ILE A 104 4.28 4.56 -13.97
CA ILE A 104 4.76 4.93 -12.64
C ILE A 104 4.73 3.76 -11.68
N THR A 105 5.74 3.67 -10.82
CA THR A 105 5.78 2.69 -9.73
C THR A 105 5.03 3.20 -8.52
N TRP A 106 4.72 2.30 -7.59
CA TRP A 106 4.12 2.66 -6.31
C TRP A 106 4.98 3.67 -5.52
N ALA A 107 6.30 3.46 -5.48
CA ALA A 107 7.24 4.40 -4.87
C ALA A 107 7.19 5.80 -5.53
N ARG A 108 7.09 5.86 -6.86
CA ARG A 108 7.02 7.15 -7.56
C ARG A 108 5.71 7.87 -7.25
N LEU A 109 4.58 7.15 -7.19
CA LEU A 109 3.32 7.73 -6.78
C LEU A 109 3.41 8.32 -5.36
N THR A 110 4.00 7.60 -4.42
CA THR A 110 4.12 8.07 -3.03
C THR A 110 5.01 9.30 -2.90
N GLU A 111 6.07 9.40 -3.72
CA GLU A 111 6.89 10.62 -3.81
C GLU A 111 6.08 11.82 -4.31
N LEU A 112 5.29 11.63 -5.37
CA LEU A 112 4.45 12.69 -5.95
C LEU A 112 3.39 13.17 -4.95
N VAL A 113 2.74 12.24 -4.24
CA VAL A 113 1.79 12.56 -3.16
C VAL A 113 2.48 13.30 -2.00
N SER A 114 3.75 12.98 -1.73
CA SER A 114 4.54 13.67 -0.70
C SER A 114 5.07 15.05 -1.14
N GLY A 115 4.73 15.50 -2.36
CA GLY A 115 5.10 16.83 -2.88
C GLY A 115 6.30 16.86 -3.81
N ALA A 116 6.74 15.72 -4.35
CA ALA A 116 7.77 15.71 -5.39
C ALA A 116 7.23 16.33 -6.70
N GLU A 117 8.10 17.03 -7.43
CA GLU A 117 7.72 17.63 -8.72
C GLU A 117 7.40 16.54 -9.77
N PRO A 118 6.24 16.64 -10.44
CA PRO A 118 5.88 15.76 -11.55
C PRO A 118 6.76 16.07 -12.77
N LYS A 119 7.07 15.03 -13.55
CA LYS A 119 7.84 15.13 -14.78
C LYS A 119 7.03 14.64 -15.98
N GLY A 120 6.82 15.50 -16.97
CA GLY A 120 6.21 15.13 -18.25
C GLY A 120 4.77 14.63 -18.07
N GLU A 121 4.54 13.34 -18.35
CA GLU A 121 3.21 12.70 -18.28
C GLU A 121 2.71 12.50 -16.83
N GLU A 122 3.51 12.83 -15.81
CA GLU A 122 3.13 12.72 -14.40
C GLU A 122 2.21 13.87 -13.91
N GLU A 123 2.01 14.92 -14.72
CA GLU A 123 1.15 16.05 -14.36
C GLU A 123 -0.31 15.61 -14.15
N GLY A 124 -0.90 16.01 -13.03
CA GLY A 124 -2.28 15.67 -12.67
C GLY A 124 -2.50 14.21 -12.24
N ILE A 125 -1.46 13.37 -12.18
CA ILE A 125 -1.57 12.00 -11.66
C ILE A 125 -2.01 12.01 -10.19
N VAL A 126 -1.48 12.93 -9.38
CA VAL A 126 -1.84 13.05 -7.96
C VAL A 126 -3.33 13.40 -7.80
N ASP A 127 -3.86 14.34 -8.59
CA ASP A 127 -5.27 14.72 -8.53
C ASP A 127 -6.18 13.55 -8.91
N VAL A 128 -5.83 12.79 -9.95
CA VAL A 128 -6.57 11.58 -10.36
C VAL A 128 -6.50 10.53 -9.26
N PHE A 129 -5.32 10.32 -8.68
CA PHE A 129 -5.12 9.37 -7.59
C PHE A 129 -5.95 9.75 -6.37
N GLU A 130 -5.88 11.00 -5.90
CA GLU A 130 -6.65 11.46 -4.75
C GLU A 130 -8.15 11.35 -4.98
N ARG A 131 -8.62 11.69 -6.20
CA ARG A 131 -10.02 11.50 -6.59
C ARG A 131 -10.43 10.04 -6.49
N MET A 132 -9.64 9.10 -7.01
CA MET A 132 -9.91 7.67 -6.94
C MET A 132 -9.82 7.14 -5.50
N TYR A 133 -8.79 7.54 -4.76
CA TYR A 133 -8.46 7.02 -3.44
C TYR A 133 -9.46 7.48 -2.37
N ASN A 134 -9.92 8.72 -2.47
CA ASN A 134 -10.89 9.32 -1.56
C ASN A 134 -12.34 9.22 -2.04
N PHE A 135 -12.59 8.59 -3.21
CA PHE A 135 -13.93 8.43 -3.74
C PHE A 135 -14.86 7.72 -2.75
N GLY A 136 -16.03 8.31 -2.49
CA GLY A 136 -17.03 7.75 -1.56
C GLY A 136 -16.80 8.09 -0.08
N LEU A 137 -15.78 8.87 0.27
CA LEU A 137 -15.68 9.48 1.59
C LEU A 137 -16.63 10.69 1.71
N PRO A 138 -17.26 10.91 2.88
CA PRO A 138 -18.14 12.06 3.10
C PRO A 138 -17.38 13.39 2.98
N GLU A 139 -18.05 14.43 2.46
CA GLU A 139 -17.51 15.80 2.39
C GLU A 139 -17.07 16.29 3.79
N GLY A 140 -15.83 16.79 3.91
CA GLY A 140 -15.25 17.23 5.19
C GLY A 140 -14.22 16.29 5.82
N TYR A 141 -13.67 15.35 5.04
CA TYR A 141 -12.56 14.47 5.41
C TYR A 141 -11.41 15.22 6.11
N LYS A 142 -11.03 14.72 7.28
CA LYS A 142 -9.70 14.93 7.86
C LYS A 142 -9.07 13.55 8.00
N ALA A 143 -7.90 13.36 7.40
CA ALA A 143 -7.08 12.19 7.69
C ALA A 143 -6.86 12.08 9.20
N LEU A 144 -6.78 10.86 9.72
CA LEU A 144 -6.34 10.67 11.11
C LEU A 144 -4.88 11.13 11.18
N ASP A 145 -4.66 12.24 11.88
CA ASP A 145 -3.35 12.84 12.16
C ASP A 145 -2.38 11.86 12.85
#